data_AF-A0A8H6HHD4-F1
#
_entry.id   AF-A0A8H6HHD4-F1
#
_cell.length_a   1.000
_cell.length_b   1.000
_cell.length_c   1.000
_cell.angle_alpha   90.00
_cell.angle_beta   90.00
_cell.angle_gamma   90.00
#
_symmetry.space_group_name_H-M   'P 1'
#
loop_
_entity.id
_entity.type
_entity.pdbx_description
1 polymer ?
#
loop_
_entity_poly.entity_id
_entity_poly.type
_entity_poly.pdbx_seq_one_letter_code
_entity_poly.pdbx_strand_id
1 'polypeptide(L)'
;MYLQRLIILEGRGESPPSVCKQCDIIGRKAVYRCLSCDNVGLLCGECTATAHSHQPLHRIQKWNGHFFLKVQLKSLGMRIQLGHVPGEVCPKPESAWGDDFVVIDTDGVHNVGLDFCTCGSSTKSHVEQLLDRRLYPATTINPKSAATFRVLEVFELLQYESKVSPYELYNTISRLTDNTGLTSVKPYFYSQFYRTDIRASFD
;
A
#
# COMPACT_ATOMS: atom_id res chain seq x y z
N MET A 1 11.52 -7.04 -31.44
CA MET A 1 10.61 -7.82 -30.55
C MET A 1 10.53 -7.21 -29.15
N TYR A 2 11.63 -7.03 -28.41
CA TYR A 2 11.62 -6.49 -27.04
C TYR A 2 11.01 -5.08 -26.93
N LEU A 3 11.46 -4.13 -27.76
CA LEU A 3 10.95 -2.74 -27.71
C LEU A 3 9.43 -2.67 -27.87
N GLN A 4 8.88 -3.38 -28.86
CA GLN A 4 7.44 -3.43 -29.08
C GLN A 4 6.69 -3.99 -27.87
N ARG A 5 7.21 -5.06 -27.24
CA ARG A 5 6.61 -5.61 -26.02
C ARG A 5 6.69 -4.65 -24.84
N LEU A 6 7.80 -3.93 -24.67
CA LEU A 6 7.93 -2.89 -23.63
C LEU A 6 6.92 -1.76 -23.83
N ILE A 7 6.76 -1.26 -25.06
CA ILE A 7 5.75 -0.23 -25.38
C ILE A 7 4.33 -0.73 -25.08
N ILE A 8 4.03 -2.00 -25.39
CA ILE A 8 2.73 -2.61 -25.09
C ILE A 8 2.49 -2.70 -23.57
N LEU A 9 3.52 -3.07 -22.80
CA LEU A 9 3.47 -3.14 -21.34
C LEU A 9 3.33 -1.76 -20.70
N GLU A 10 3.96 -0.73 -21.26
CA GLU A 10 3.79 0.66 -20.80
C GLU A 10 2.38 1.18 -21.11
N GLY A 11 1.82 0.79 -22.27
CA GLY A 11 0.48 1.11 -22.73
C GLY A 11 -0.62 0.18 -22.22
N ARG A 12 -1.78 0.19 -22.89
CA ARG A 12 -2.98 -0.55 -22.48
C ARG A 12 -3.02 -2.02 -22.94
N GLY A 13 -1.95 -2.53 -23.54
CA GLY A 13 -1.99 -3.79 -24.29
C GLY A 13 -2.37 -3.60 -25.78
N GLU A 14 -2.22 -4.66 -26.58
CA GLU A 14 -2.55 -4.65 -28.02
C GLU A 14 -4.06 -4.54 -28.29
N SER A 15 -4.89 -5.13 -27.44
CA SER A 15 -6.35 -5.08 -27.54
C SER A 15 -6.93 -4.79 -26.16
N PRO A 16 -6.99 -3.50 -25.76
CA PRO A 16 -7.46 -3.16 -24.43
C PRO A 16 -8.95 -3.39 -24.30
N PRO A 17 -9.41 -4.10 -23.26
CA PRO A 17 -10.83 -4.34 -23.08
C PRO A 17 -11.57 -3.01 -22.82
N SER A 18 -12.72 -2.83 -23.47
CA SER A 18 -13.61 -1.68 -23.24
C SER A 18 -14.42 -1.87 -21.95
N VAL A 19 -14.71 -3.12 -21.59
CA VAL A 19 -15.47 -3.55 -20.42
C VAL A 19 -14.61 -4.42 -19.50
N CYS A 20 -14.87 -4.38 -18.20
CA CYS A 20 -14.15 -5.23 -17.26
C CYS A 20 -14.55 -6.70 -17.40
N LYS A 21 -13.61 -7.54 -17.85
CA LYS A 21 -13.82 -8.99 -18.03
C LYS A 21 -14.10 -9.76 -16.73
N GLN A 22 -13.75 -9.19 -15.58
CA GLN A 22 -13.95 -9.83 -14.27
C GLN A 22 -15.43 -9.85 -13.86
N CYS A 23 -16.17 -8.75 -14.11
CA CYS A 23 -17.58 -8.64 -13.73
C CYS A 23 -18.54 -8.62 -14.93
N ASP A 24 -18.05 -8.35 -16.14
CA ASP A 24 -18.82 -8.28 -17.39
C ASP A 24 -20.03 -7.33 -17.38
N ILE A 25 -20.00 -6.33 -16.48
CA ILE A 25 -21.06 -5.32 -16.35
C ILE A 25 -20.86 -4.21 -17.38
N ILE A 26 -21.90 -4.00 -18.21
CA ILE A 26 -21.94 -2.95 -19.21
C ILE A 26 -21.81 -1.57 -18.54
N GLY A 27 -20.92 -0.73 -19.06
CA GLY A 27 -20.64 0.62 -18.55
C GLY A 27 -19.46 0.71 -17.57
N ARG A 28 -19.00 -0.42 -17.00
CA ARG A 28 -17.78 -0.45 -16.16
C ARG A 28 -16.52 -0.58 -17.00
N LYS A 29 -15.86 0.57 -17.22
CA LYS A 29 -14.64 0.65 -18.03
C LYS A 29 -13.45 -0.03 -17.35
N ALA A 30 -12.74 -0.87 -18.11
CA ALA A 30 -11.48 -1.47 -17.69
C ALA A 30 -10.32 -0.48 -17.90
N VAL A 31 -10.02 0.31 -16.88
CA VAL A 31 -9.02 1.39 -16.95
C VAL A 31 -7.97 1.33 -15.85
N TYR A 32 -8.09 0.40 -14.90
CA TYR A 32 -7.15 0.24 -13.80
C TYR A 32 -6.25 -0.97 -14.05
N ARG A 33 -4.97 -0.85 -13.68
CA ARG A 33 -4.02 -1.97 -13.65
C ARG A 33 -3.23 -1.97 -12.36
N CYS A 34 -2.79 -3.15 -11.96
CA CYS A 34 -1.84 -3.32 -10.87
C CYS A 34 -0.43 -3.56 -11.42
N LEU A 35 0.58 -2.95 -10.81
CA LEU A 35 1.98 -3.15 -11.16
C LEU A 35 2.68 -4.19 -10.26
N SER A 36 2.02 -4.61 -9.19
CA SER A 36 2.57 -5.57 -8.21
C SER A 36 1.98 -6.98 -8.37
N CYS A 37 0.87 -7.13 -9.10
CA CYS A 37 0.28 -8.43 -9.42
C CYS A 37 0.86 -8.99 -10.72
N ASP A 38 1.00 -10.31 -10.80
CA ASP A 38 1.28 -11.03 -12.06
C ASP A 38 0.09 -10.99 -13.04
N ASN A 39 -1.04 -10.44 -12.62
CA ASN A 39 -2.22 -10.27 -13.45
C ASN A 39 -2.05 -9.05 -14.39
N VAL A 40 -1.84 -9.32 -15.68
CA VAL A 40 -1.52 -8.33 -16.72
C VAL A 40 -2.76 -7.57 -17.25
N GLY A 41 -3.95 -7.82 -16.69
CA GLY A 41 -5.21 -7.29 -17.21
C GLY A 41 -5.63 -5.90 -16.70
N LEU A 42 -6.44 -5.20 -17.50
CA LEU A 42 -7.18 -4.01 -17.05
C LEU A 42 -8.48 -4.40 -16.37
N LEU A 43 -8.78 -3.78 -15.23
CA LEU A 43 -9.98 -3.97 -14.43
C LEU A 43 -10.75 -2.66 -14.27
N CYS A 44 -12.02 -2.74 -13.87
CA CYS A 44 -12.77 -1.58 -13.39
C CYS A 44 -12.37 -1.26 -11.93
N GLY A 45 -12.82 -0.10 -11.43
CA GLY A 45 -12.52 0.36 -10.08
C GLY A 45 -12.97 -0.63 -9.00
N GLU A 46 -14.21 -1.12 -9.05
CA GLU A 46 -14.70 -2.04 -8.00
C GLU A 46 -13.98 -3.38 -8.05
N CYS A 47 -13.79 -3.97 -9.23
CA CYS A 47 -13.03 -5.23 -9.35
C CYS A 47 -11.58 -5.06 -8.87
N THR A 48 -10.98 -3.89 -9.10
CA THR A 48 -9.65 -3.58 -8.58
C THR A 48 -9.67 -3.51 -7.05
N ALA A 49 -10.63 -2.82 -6.44
CA ALA A 49 -10.75 -2.75 -4.98
C ALA A 49 -10.97 -4.13 -4.36
N THR A 50 -11.88 -4.94 -4.92
CA THR A 50 -12.17 -6.30 -4.43
C THR A 50 -10.96 -7.21 -4.55
N ALA A 51 -10.26 -7.21 -5.69
CA ALA A 51 -9.09 -8.04 -5.93
C ALA A 51 -7.92 -7.73 -4.97
N HIS A 52 -7.83 -6.48 -4.50
CA HIS A 52 -6.75 -6.02 -3.62
C HIS A 52 -7.18 -5.91 -2.15
N SER A 53 -8.33 -6.45 -1.76
CA SER A 53 -8.79 -6.51 -0.36
C SER A 53 -7.76 -7.14 0.59
N HIS A 54 -7.05 -8.16 0.13
CA HIS A 54 -5.98 -8.83 0.89
C HIS A 54 -4.57 -8.29 0.59
N GLN A 55 -4.43 -7.44 -0.42
CA GLN A 55 -3.16 -6.85 -0.87
C GLN A 55 -3.28 -5.32 -1.00
N PRO A 56 -3.55 -4.62 0.13
CA PRO A 56 -3.93 -3.21 0.12
C PRO A 56 -2.79 -2.24 -0.22
N LEU A 57 -1.56 -2.74 -0.31
CA LEU A 57 -0.34 -1.97 -0.55
C LEU A 57 0.17 -2.13 -1.99
N HIS A 58 -0.60 -2.74 -2.89
CA HIS A 58 -0.18 -2.86 -4.28
C HIS A 58 -0.29 -1.54 -5.04
N ARG A 59 0.65 -1.33 -5.97
CA ARG A 59 0.70 -0.10 -6.78
C ARG A 59 -0.28 -0.16 -7.94
N ILE A 60 -1.25 0.75 -7.94
CA ILE A 60 -2.28 0.83 -8.96
C ILE A 60 -2.04 2.03 -9.90
N GLN A 61 -2.38 1.84 -11.16
CA GLN A 61 -2.45 2.91 -12.13
C GLN A 61 -3.82 2.96 -12.82
N LYS A 62 -4.25 4.17 -13.18
CA LYS A 62 -5.48 4.45 -13.93
C LYS A 62 -5.14 5.07 -15.28
N TRP A 63 -5.73 4.54 -16.34
CA TRP A 63 -5.71 5.16 -17.66
C TRP A 63 -6.59 6.41 -17.69
N ASN A 64 -6.01 7.57 -17.99
CA ASN A 64 -6.75 8.84 -18.07
C ASN A 64 -7.23 9.19 -19.49
N GLY A 65 -6.91 8.36 -20.49
CA GLY A 65 -7.15 8.66 -21.91
C GLY A 65 -5.85 8.73 -22.72
N HIS A 66 -4.77 9.19 -22.09
CA HIS A 66 -3.48 9.45 -22.73
C HIS A 66 -2.35 8.61 -22.13
N PHE A 67 -2.31 8.46 -20.81
CA PHE A 67 -1.27 7.71 -20.10
C PHE A 67 -1.80 7.15 -18.77
N PHE A 68 -0.98 6.33 -18.12
CA PHE A 68 -1.28 5.78 -16.80
C PHE A 68 -0.86 6.74 -15.69
N LEU A 69 -1.84 7.20 -14.91
CA LEU A 69 -1.62 7.94 -13.68
C LEU A 69 -1.52 6.97 -12.51
N LYS A 70 -0.57 7.21 -11.60
CA LYS A 70 -0.53 6.52 -10.31
C LYS A 70 -1.77 6.89 -9.49
N VAL A 71 -2.42 5.91 -8.90
CA VAL A 71 -3.58 6.12 -8.04
C VAL A 71 -3.45 5.24 -6.80
N GLN A 72 -3.96 5.74 -5.68
CA GLN A 72 -3.99 4.99 -4.42
C GLN A 72 -5.24 4.10 -4.40
N LEU A 73 -5.13 2.88 -3.88
CA LEU A 73 -6.28 1.99 -3.67
C LEU A 73 -7.36 2.64 -2.80
N LYS A 74 -6.95 3.50 -1.86
CA LYS A 74 -7.84 4.35 -1.07
C LYS A 74 -8.84 5.14 -1.91
N SER A 75 -8.41 5.71 -3.05
CA SER A 75 -9.29 6.49 -3.94
C SER A 75 -10.36 5.65 -4.64
N LEU A 76 -10.22 4.31 -4.60
CA LEU A 76 -11.20 3.34 -5.08
C LEU A 76 -12.10 2.81 -3.95
N GLY A 77 -12.01 3.38 -2.75
CA GLY A 77 -12.81 2.98 -1.59
C GLY A 77 -12.21 1.82 -0.79
N MET A 78 -10.99 1.36 -1.12
CA MET A 78 -10.32 0.31 -0.34
C MET A 78 -9.86 0.88 1.01
N ARG A 79 -10.23 0.18 2.09
CA ARG A 79 -9.82 0.50 3.46
C ARG A 79 -9.28 -0.76 4.15
N ILE A 80 -8.27 -0.58 4.98
CA ILE A 80 -7.70 -1.63 5.82
C ILE A 80 -8.45 -1.62 7.15
N GLN A 81 -9.30 -2.62 7.36
CA GLN A 81 -9.95 -2.83 8.66
C GLN A 81 -8.99 -3.57 9.61
N LEU A 82 -8.77 -3.01 10.80
CA LEU A 82 -7.98 -3.61 11.88
C LEU A 82 -8.87 -4.20 12.98
N GLY A 83 -8.25 -4.98 13.87
CA GLY A 83 -8.89 -5.53 15.08
C GLY A 83 -9.87 -6.69 14.85
N HIS A 84 -10.01 -7.15 13.60
CA HIS A 84 -10.84 -8.29 13.22
C HIS A 84 -10.07 -9.22 12.27
N VAL A 85 -10.49 -10.48 12.19
CA VAL A 85 -9.92 -11.43 11.23
C VAL A 85 -10.27 -11.00 9.79
N PRO A 86 -9.42 -11.30 8.79
CA PRO A 86 -9.72 -10.97 7.40
C PRO A 86 -11.08 -11.51 6.95
N GLY A 87 -11.96 -10.63 6.44
CA GLY A 87 -13.29 -10.99 5.94
C GLY A 87 -14.44 -10.66 6.91
N GLU A 88 -14.16 -10.37 8.18
CA GLU A 88 -15.17 -9.86 9.12
C GLU A 88 -15.42 -8.36 8.90
N VAL A 89 -16.69 -7.98 9.00
CA VAL A 89 -17.10 -6.57 9.02
C VAL A 89 -17.11 -6.08 10.45
N CYS A 90 -16.31 -5.06 10.73
CA CYS A 90 -16.33 -4.39 12.02
C CYS A 90 -17.66 -3.62 12.17
N PRO A 91 -18.45 -3.84 13.24
CA PRO A 91 -19.67 -3.07 13.48
C PRO A 91 -19.38 -1.65 13.98
N LYS A 92 -18.18 -1.38 14.50
CA LYS A 92 -17.78 -0.08 15.04
C LYS A 92 -16.38 0.33 14.57
N PRO A 93 -16.18 0.57 13.27
CA PRO A 93 -14.92 1.05 12.73
C PRO A 93 -14.71 2.51 13.09
N GLU A 94 -13.48 2.85 13.47
CA GLU A 94 -13.02 4.22 13.69
C GLU A 94 -11.92 4.53 12.68
N SER A 95 -12.20 5.45 11.75
CA SER A 95 -11.20 5.90 10.78
C SER A 95 -9.98 6.49 11.47
N ALA A 96 -8.79 6.16 10.97
CA ALA A 96 -7.56 6.79 11.39
C ALA A 96 -7.67 8.32 11.30
N TRP A 97 -7.10 9.02 12.29
CA TRP A 97 -7.21 10.47 12.42
C TRP A 97 -6.80 11.20 11.14
N GLY A 98 -7.67 12.07 10.62
CA GLY A 98 -7.41 12.85 9.41
C GLY A 98 -7.47 12.04 8.10
N ASP A 99 -7.74 10.73 8.19
CA ASP A 99 -7.77 9.79 7.06
C ASP A 99 -6.48 9.88 6.20
N ASP A 100 -5.34 10.30 6.76
CA ASP A 100 -4.08 10.51 6.04
C ASP A 100 -2.99 9.50 6.42
N PHE A 101 -3.40 8.30 6.84
CA PHE A 101 -2.49 7.25 7.33
C PHE A 101 -1.53 6.77 6.23
N VAL A 102 -0.26 6.65 6.57
CA VAL A 102 0.82 6.26 5.64
C VAL A 102 1.42 4.91 6.03
N VAL A 103 1.51 3.99 5.08
CA VAL A 103 2.23 2.72 5.24
C VAL A 103 3.45 2.70 4.33
N ILE A 104 4.63 2.45 4.90
CA ILE A 104 5.87 2.23 4.15
C ILE A 104 6.04 0.74 3.93
N ASP A 105 6.23 0.35 2.68
CA ASP A 105 6.52 -1.03 2.28
C ASP A 105 7.67 -1.07 1.27
N THR A 106 8.16 -2.27 0.96
CA THR A 106 9.26 -2.49 0.01
C THR A 106 8.97 -1.99 -1.40
N ASP A 107 7.70 -1.90 -1.81
CA ASP A 107 7.33 -1.45 -3.15
C ASP A 107 6.98 0.05 -3.24
N GLY A 108 6.83 0.75 -2.10
CA GLY A 108 6.55 2.17 -2.05
C GLY A 108 5.99 2.69 -0.72
N VAL A 109 5.63 3.97 -0.73
CA VAL A 109 4.94 4.70 0.33
C VAL A 109 3.48 4.85 -0.06
N HIS A 110 2.59 4.28 0.76
CA HIS A 110 1.18 4.14 0.46
C HIS A 110 0.33 5.03 1.37
N ASN A 111 -0.52 5.87 0.78
CA ASN A 111 -1.58 6.54 1.53
C ASN A 111 -2.81 5.63 1.54
N VAL A 112 -3.20 5.18 2.74
CA VAL A 112 -4.23 4.15 2.90
C VAL A 112 -5.42 4.69 3.70
N GLY A 113 -6.62 4.26 3.34
CA GLY A 113 -7.74 4.32 4.27
C GLY A 113 -7.55 3.21 5.30
N LEU A 114 -7.58 3.54 6.58
CA LEU A 114 -7.35 2.59 7.65
C LEU A 114 -8.36 2.83 8.77
N ASP A 115 -8.96 1.75 9.25
CA ASP A 115 -10.01 1.78 10.27
C ASP A 115 -9.58 0.93 11.46
N PHE A 116 -9.51 1.55 12.63
CA PHE A 116 -9.33 0.87 13.91
C PHE A 116 -10.66 0.25 14.35
N CYS A 117 -10.58 -0.85 15.09
CA CYS A 117 -11.73 -1.42 15.77
C CYS A 117 -11.90 -0.80 17.15
N THR A 118 -13.13 -0.39 17.48
CA THR A 118 -13.52 0.07 18.82
C THR A 118 -14.63 -0.78 19.43
N CYS A 119 -14.82 -2.00 18.90
CA CYS A 119 -15.72 -2.98 19.49
C CYS A 119 -15.20 -3.38 20.86
N GLY A 120 -16.06 -3.37 21.88
CA GLY A 120 -15.67 -3.73 23.25
C GLY A 120 -15.16 -5.17 23.43
N SER A 121 -15.31 -6.03 22.41
CA SER A 121 -14.73 -7.38 22.34
C SER A 121 -13.21 -7.36 22.06
N SER A 122 -12.68 -6.26 21.54
CA SER A 122 -11.26 -6.04 21.26
C SER A 122 -10.77 -4.95 22.22
N THR A 123 -10.23 -5.34 23.38
CA THR A 123 -9.53 -4.42 24.31
C THR A 123 -8.18 -3.94 23.77
N LYS A 124 -7.83 -4.26 22.52
CA LYS A 124 -6.54 -3.97 21.91
C LYS A 124 -6.42 -2.49 21.58
N SER A 125 -5.32 -1.89 22.02
CA SER A 125 -4.88 -0.56 21.63
C SER A 125 -4.66 -0.45 20.11
N HIS A 126 -4.63 0.78 19.59
CA HIS A 126 -4.30 1.03 18.17
C HIS A 126 -2.95 0.43 17.75
N VAL A 127 -1.97 0.40 18.67
CA VAL A 127 -0.65 -0.19 18.44
C VAL A 127 -0.76 -1.71 18.27
N GLU A 128 -1.44 -2.40 19.18
CA GLU A 128 -1.62 -3.85 19.10
C GLU A 128 -2.37 -4.26 17.83
N GLN A 129 -3.42 -3.51 17.45
CA GLN A 129 -4.16 -3.75 16.22
C GLN A 129 -3.31 -3.61 14.95
N LEU A 130 -2.36 -2.66 14.93
CA LEU A 130 -1.40 -2.51 13.83
C LEU A 130 -0.41 -3.68 13.81
N LEU A 131 0.12 -4.06 14.98
CA LEU A 131 1.09 -5.15 15.11
C LEU A 131 0.49 -6.50 14.71
N ASP A 132 -0.77 -6.77 15.08
CA ASP A 132 -1.53 -7.95 14.63
C ASP A 132 -1.58 -8.05 13.09
N ARG A 133 -1.62 -6.89 12.41
CA ARG A 133 -1.63 -6.80 10.94
C ARG A 133 -0.23 -6.77 10.33
N ARG A 134 0.82 -6.99 11.13
CA ARG A 134 2.24 -6.86 10.75
C ARG A 134 2.57 -5.47 10.21
N LEU A 135 2.03 -4.44 10.86
CA LEU A 135 2.34 -3.04 10.65
C LEU A 135 3.01 -2.50 11.93
N TYR A 136 4.26 -2.10 11.83
CA TYR A 136 5.03 -1.54 12.93
C TYR A 136 4.83 -0.01 12.99
N PRO A 137 4.18 0.54 14.02
CA PRO A 137 3.84 1.95 14.07
C PRO A 137 5.06 2.86 14.29
N ALA A 138 5.03 4.07 13.72
CA ALA A 138 6.03 5.11 13.98
C ALA A 138 5.95 5.69 15.39
N THR A 139 4.76 5.71 16.00
CA THR A 139 4.53 6.25 17.35
C THR A 139 3.60 5.33 18.12
N THR A 140 3.78 5.28 19.45
CA THR A 140 2.93 4.48 20.34
C THR A 140 1.63 5.19 20.71
N ILE A 141 1.60 6.52 20.58
CA ILE A 141 0.43 7.37 20.83
C ILE A 141 -0.03 7.92 19.49
N ASN A 142 -1.32 7.73 19.17
CA ASN A 142 -1.98 8.23 17.96
C ASN A 142 -1.15 8.01 16.68
N PRO A 143 -0.86 6.75 16.31
CA PRO A 143 -0.06 6.44 15.13
C PRO A 143 -0.68 7.04 13.87
N LYS A 144 0.15 7.73 13.07
CA LYS A 144 -0.20 8.24 11.74
C LYS A 144 0.51 7.53 10.59
N SER A 145 1.48 6.68 10.93
CA SER A 145 2.17 5.87 9.96
C SER A 145 2.69 4.58 10.55
N ALA A 146 2.89 3.59 9.68
CA ALA A 146 3.54 2.33 10.02
C ALA A 146 4.47 1.87 8.90
N ALA A 147 5.46 1.03 9.24
CA ALA A 147 6.24 0.26 8.28
C ALA A 147 5.70 -1.18 8.27
N THR A 148 5.73 -1.86 7.12
CA THR A 148 5.51 -3.31 7.11
C THR A 148 6.71 -4.01 7.75
N PHE A 149 6.48 -5.15 8.42
CA PHE A 149 7.61 -5.95 8.92
C PHE A 149 8.57 -6.38 7.80
N ARG A 150 8.04 -6.58 6.59
CA ARG A 150 8.83 -6.90 5.39
C ARG A 150 9.87 -5.82 5.06
N VAL A 151 9.49 -4.54 5.09
CA VAL A 151 10.47 -3.47 4.82
C VAL A 151 11.49 -3.32 5.94
N LEU A 152 11.11 -3.63 7.19
CA LEU A 152 12.04 -3.64 8.31
C LEU A 152 13.07 -4.78 8.20
N GLU A 153 12.65 -5.96 7.77
CA GLU A 153 13.56 -7.09 7.51
C GLU A 153 14.54 -6.77 6.37
N VAL A 154 14.06 -6.16 5.28
CA VAL A 154 14.93 -5.67 4.19
C VAL A 154 15.91 -4.61 4.69
N PHE A 155 15.45 -3.70 5.56
CA PHE A 155 16.33 -2.68 6.16
C PHE A 155 17.44 -3.31 7.00
N GLU A 156 17.10 -4.25 7.87
CA GLU A 156 18.07 -4.95 8.73
C GLU A 156 19.17 -5.61 7.90
N LEU A 157 18.80 -6.31 6.82
CA LEU A 157 19.76 -6.92 5.90
C LEU A 157 20.65 -5.87 5.22
N LEU A 158 20.07 -4.80 4.68
CA LEU A 158 20.84 -3.73 4.00
C LEU A 158 21.75 -2.95 4.96
N GLN A 159 21.34 -2.82 6.23
CA GLN A 159 22.15 -2.22 7.28
C GLN A 159 23.39 -3.07 7.57
N TYR A 160 23.27 -4.40 7.61
CA TYR A 160 24.41 -5.30 7.81
C TYR A 160 25.31 -5.40 6.57
N GLU A 161 24.73 -5.59 5.39
CA GLU A 161 25.49 -5.85 4.15
C GLU A 161 26.15 -4.60 3.57
N SER A 162 25.52 -3.43 3.72
CA SER A 162 25.94 -2.21 3.02
C SER A 162 25.90 -0.95 3.87
N LYS A 163 25.63 -1.07 5.18
CA LYS A 163 25.54 0.06 6.12
C LYS A 163 24.56 1.15 5.67
N VAL A 164 23.51 0.74 4.97
CA VAL A 164 22.45 1.65 4.51
C VAL A 164 21.81 2.30 5.74
N SER A 165 21.74 3.62 5.73
CA SER A 165 21.04 4.38 6.76
C SER A 165 19.52 4.34 6.56
N PRO A 166 18.73 4.53 7.63
CA PRO A 166 17.28 4.74 7.54
C PRO A 166 16.86 5.76 6.48
N TYR A 167 17.63 6.85 6.38
CA TYR A 167 17.38 7.95 5.45
C TYR A 167 17.54 7.49 3.99
N GLU A 168 18.62 6.77 3.68
CA GLU A 168 18.90 6.27 2.33
C GLU A 168 17.85 5.25 1.87
N LEU A 169 17.45 4.32 2.74
CA LEU A 169 16.39 3.37 2.42
C LEU A 169 15.06 4.10 2.17
N TYR A 170 14.67 4.99 3.08
CA TYR A 170 13.42 5.73 2.94
C TYR A 170 13.39 6.59 1.67
N ASN A 171 14.47 7.32 1.38
CA ASN A 171 14.56 8.12 0.17
C ASN A 171 14.51 7.25 -1.10
N THR A 172 15.10 6.05 -1.06
CA THR A 172 15.02 5.07 -2.15
C THR A 172 13.57 4.63 -2.39
N ILE A 173 12.86 4.22 -1.33
CA ILE A 173 11.44 3.81 -1.41
C ILE A 173 10.54 4.98 -1.83
N SER A 174 10.82 6.18 -1.33
CA SER A 174 10.08 7.38 -1.71
C SER A 174 10.26 7.71 -3.19
N ARG A 175 11.47 7.59 -3.73
CA ARG A 175 11.73 7.79 -5.17
C ARG A 175 11.11 6.67 -6.01
N LEU A 176 11.08 5.43 -5.52
CA LEU A 176 10.35 4.34 -6.17
C LEU A 176 8.84 4.67 -6.27
N THR A 177 8.30 5.33 -5.25
CA THR A 177 6.91 5.79 -5.22
C THR A 177 6.67 6.95 -6.17
N ASP A 178 7.53 7.97 -6.13
CA ASP A 178 7.53 9.10 -7.04
C ASP A 178 8.94 9.69 -7.21
N ASN A 179 9.52 9.49 -8.40
CA ASN A 179 10.86 9.99 -8.74
C ASN A 179 10.82 11.36 -9.45
N THR A 180 9.65 11.99 -9.56
CA THR A 180 9.52 13.27 -10.28
C THR A 180 9.96 14.48 -9.45
N GLY A 181 10.10 14.33 -8.13
CA GLY A 181 10.39 15.42 -7.20
C GLY A 181 9.22 16.40 -7.01
N LEU A 182 8.05 16.11 -7.60
CA LEU A 182 6.86 16.97 -7.54
C LEU A 182 6.05 16.74 -6.25
N THR A 183 6.16 15.55 -5.65
CA THR A 183 5.47 15.23 -4.40
C THR A 183 6.41 15.46 -3.22
N SER A 184 6.03 16.34 -2.29
CA SER A 184 6.83 16.61 -1.08
C SER A 184 6.91 15.37 -0.20
N VAL A 185 8.09 14.77 -0.10
CA VAL A 185 8.38 13.64 0.78
C VAL A 185 8.43 14.16 2.22
N LYS A 186 7.47 13.77 3.07
CA LYS A 186 7.46 14.17 4.47
C LYS A 186 8.66 13.52 5.20
N PRO A 187 9.55 14.30 5.86
CA PRO A 187 10.80 13.79 6.39
C PRO A 187 10.62 12.91 7.65
N TYR A 188 9.52 13.00 8.39
CA TYR A 188 9.39 12.29 9.68
C TYR A 188 9.07 10.78 9.60
N PHE A 189 8.86 10.24 8.39
CA PHE A 189 8.42 8.86 8.22
C PHE A 189 9.53 7.81 8.39
N TYR A 190 10.82 8.18 8.31
CA TYR A 190 11.92 7.23 8.51
C TYR A 190 12.21 6.89 9.99
N SER A 191 11.53 7.54 10.94
CA SER A 191 11.71 7.31 12.39
C SER A 191 11.46 5.85 12.83
N GLN A 192 10.65 5.11 12.06
CA GLN A 192 10.33 3.69 12.28
C GLN A 192 11.59 2.81 12.24
N PHE A 193 12.58 3.16 11.42
CA PHE A 193 13.81 2.40 11.22
C PHE A 193 14.89 2.67 12.28
N TYR A 194 14.70 3.62 13.20
CA TYR A 194 15.63 3.80 14.34
C TYR A 194 15.22 2.99 15.57
N ARG A 195 14.05 2.35 15.55
CA ARG A 195 13.55 1.54 16.65
C ARG A 195 13.73 0.04 16.42
N THR A 196 14.41 -0.33 15.34
CA THR A 196 14.63 -1.72 14.94
C THR A 196 15.79 -2.35 15.71
N ASP A 197 15.55 -2.66 16.98
CA ASP A 197 16.12 -3.84 17.64
C ASP A 197 14.98 -4.88 17.78
N ILE A 198 14.43 -5.32 16.65
CA ILE A 198 13.24 -6.21 16.62
C ILE A 198 13.54 -7.56 17.29
N ARG A 199 14.80 -7.99 17.31
CA ARG A 199 15.22 -9.25 17.93
C ARG A 199 15.44 -9.20 19.44
N ALA A 200 15.66 -8.03 20.04
CA ALA A 200 15.87 -7.94 21.50
C ALA A 200 14.57 -8.02 22.33
N SER A 201 13.41 -8.15 21.68
CA SER A 201 12.08 -8.15 22.32
C SER A 201 11.38 -9.52 22.26
N PHE A 202 12.03 -10.55 21.71
CA PHE A 202 11.46 -11.89 21.53
C PHE A 202 12.35 -13.04 22.01
N ASP A 203 13.47 -12.73 22.68
CA ASP A 203 14.30 -13.66 23.45
C ASP A 203 14.17 -13.33 24.96
#